data_AF-A0A0C2CXI2-F1
#
_entry.id   AF-A0A0C2CXI2-F1
#
_cell.length_a   1.000
_cell.length_b   1.000
_cell.length_c   1.000
_cell.angle_alpha   90.00
_cell.angle_beta   90.00
_cell.angle_gamma   90.00
#
_symmetry.space_group_name_H-M   'P 1'
#
loop_
_entity.id
_entity.type
_entity.pdbx_description
1 polymer ?
#
loop_
_entity_poly.entity_id
_entity_poly.type
_entity_poly.pdbx_seq_one_letter_code
_entity_poly.pdbx_strand_id
1 'polypeptide(L)' 'YFYTNIIVHFDLKGAPPRLSYFLQLLELVAKAGATGVLIEWEDMFPWSGALKSVRNTDAYTEKEVQTILEKAA' A
#
# COMPACT_ATOMS: atom_id res chain seq x y z
N TYR A 1 19.15 14.15 15.83
CA TYR A 1 17.82 14.65 15.46
C TYR A 1 16.82 13.53 15.73
N PHE A 2 15.74 13.80 16.46
CA PHE A 2 14.67 12.84 16.69
C PHE A 2 13.45 13.36 15.93
N TYR A 3 13.03 12.64 14.88
CA TYR A 3 11.87 13.00 14.09
C TYR A 3 10.67 12.21 14.62
N THR A 4 9.58 12.92 14.96
CA THR A 4 8.35 12.28 15.44
C THR A 4 7.64 11.52 14.32
N ASN A 5 7.79 11.98 13.06
CA ASN A 5 7.17 11.37 11.89
C ASN A 5 8.25 10.96 10.89
N ILE A 6 8.44 9.66 10.72
CA ILE A 6 9.31 9.05 9.71
C ILE A 6 8.40 8.22 8.81
N ILE A 7 8.05 8.76 7.65
CA ILE A 7 7.06 8.17 6.74
C ILE A 7 7.78 7.53 5.55
N VAL A 8 7.47 6.27 5.26
CA VAL A 8 7.88 5.62 4.00
C VAL A 8 6.78 5.77 2.96
N HIS A 9 7.14 6.30 1.79
CA HIS A 9 6.25 6.40 0.64
C HIS A 9 6.37 5.16 -0.24
N PHE A 10 5.25 4.50 -0.52
CA PHE A 10 5.14 3.40 -1.48
C PHE A 10 4.33 3.86 -2.70
N ASP A 11 5.00 3.98 -3.84
CA ASP A 11 4.37 4.15 -5.15
C ASP A 11 4.06 2.77 -5.73
N LEU A 12 2.77 2.45 -5.85
CA LEU A 12 2.29 1.15 -6.30
C LEU A 12 1.79 1.15 -7.74
N LYS A 13 1.83 2.27 -8.45
CA LYS A 13 1.19 2.39 -9.77
C LYS A 13 1.78 1.45 -10.81
N GLY A 14 0.93 0.93 -11.70
CA GLY A 14 1.31 0.10 -12.83
C GLY A 14 1.81 -1.32 -12.49
N ALA A 15 2.56 -1.51 -11.40
CA ALA A 15 3.09 -2.82 -11.01
C ALA A 15 3.27 -2.92 -9.47
N PRO A 16 2.17 -3.18 -8.73
CA PRO A 16 2.25 -3.32 -7.29
C PRO A 16 2.97 -4.63 -6.94
N PRO A 17 3.67 -4.71 -5.80
CA PRO A 17 4.18 -5.98 -5.32
C PRO A 17 3.02 -6.94 -5.02
N ARG A 18 3.28 -8.25 -4.97
CA ARG A 18 2.28 -9.20 -4.46
C ARG A 18 1.97 -8.90 -3.00
N LEU A 19 0.72 -9.10 -2.59
CA LEU A 19 0.27 -8.85 -1.22
C LEU A 19 1.24 -9.43 -0.17
N SER A 20 1.60 -10.71 -0.29
CA SER A 20 2.48 -11.38 0.68
C SER A 20 3.85 -10.73 0.84
N TYR A 21 4.40 -10.15 -0.23
CA TYR A 21 5.65 -9.42 -0.18
C TYR A 21 5.46 -8.00 0.36
N PHE A 22 4.36 -7.33 -0.01
CA PHE A 22 4.07 -6.00 0.50
C PHE A 22 3.87 -6.00 2.03
N LEU A 23 3.23 -7.03 2.59
CA LEU A 23 3.13 -7.20 4.05
C LEU A 23 4.50 -7.37 4.74
N GLN A 24 5.46 -8.02 4.08
CA GLN A 24 6.84 -8.12 4.58
C GLN A 24 7.57 -6.78 4.50
N LEU A 25 7.33 -6.00 3.44
CA LEU A 25 7.89 -4.64 3.31
C LEU A 25 7.39 -3.71 4.42
N LEU A 26 6.09 -3.75 4.74
CA LEU A 26 5.52 -2.98 5.85
C LEU A 26 6.21 -3.31 7.18
N GLU A 27 6.45 -4.60 7.44
CA GLU A 27 7.16 -5.04 8.64
C GLU A 27 8.64 -4.62 8.63
N LEU A 28 9.30 -4.68 7.48
CA LEU A 28 10.69 -4.26 7.32
C LEU A 28 10.85 -2.76 7.65
N VAL A 29 9.99 -1.91 7.10
CA VAL A 29 10.11 -0.46 7.32
C VAL A 29 9.75 -0.05 8.75
N ALA A 30 8.79 -0.75 9.38
CA ALA A 30 8.51 -0.57 10.80
C ALA A 30 9.73 -0.93 11.67
N LYS A 31 10.39 -2.08 11.39
CA LYS A 31 11.64 -2.47 12.08
C LYS A 31 12.79 -1.49 11.82
N ALA A 32 12.79 -0.82 10.68
CA ALA A 32 13.77 0.22 10.35
C ALA A 32 13.48 1.58 11.02
N GLY A 33 12.39 1.70 11.79
CA GLY A 33 12.06 2.90 12.55
C GLY A 33 11.07 3.85 11.87
N ALA A 34 10.38 3.41 10.81
CA ALA A 34 9.27 4.18 10.26
C ALA A 34 8.13 4.27 11.29
N THR A 35 7.51 5.44 11.38
CA THR A 35 6.38 5.72 12.26
C THR A 35 5.06 5.79 11.50
N GLY A 36 5.10 5.64 10.17
CA GLY A 36 3.94 5.58 9.31
C GLY A 36 4.30 5.30 7.86
N VAL A 37 3.28 5.10 7.04
CA VAL A 37 3.40 4.86 5.60
C VAL A 37 2.45 5.75 4.83
N LEU A 38 2.86 6.15 3.62
CA LEU A 38 2.01 6.79 2.62
C LEU A 38 1.95 5.87 1.42
N ILE A 39 0.74 5.49 0.97
CA ILE A 39 0.57 4.57 -0.14
C ILE A 39 -0.13 5.30 -1.29
N GLU A 40 0.54 5.39 -2.42
CA GLU A 40 0.02 5.90 -3.69
C GLU A 40 -0.41 4.72 -4.56
N TRP A 41 -1.69 4.68 -4.94
CA TRP A 41 -2.30 3.52 -5.61
C TRP A 41 -2.51 3.69 -7.11
N GLU A 42 -2.85 4.90 -7.59
CA GLU A 42 -3.30 5.19 -8.96
C GLU A 42 -4.31 4.16 -9.51
N ASP A 43 -3.90 3.34 -10.47
CA ASP A 43 -4.70 2.33 -11.16
C ASP A 43 -4.77 1.00 -10.39
N MET A 44 -3.96 0.84 -9.34
CA MET A 44 -3.88 -0.38 -8.51
C MET A 44 -4.82 -0.40 -7.31
N PHE A 45 -5.58 0.67 -7.11
CA PHE A 45 -6.69 0.65 -6.16
C PHE A 45 -7.87 -0.13 -6.74
N PRO A 46 -8.64 -0.90 -5.94
CA PRO A 46 -9.86 -1.61 -6.39
C PRO A 46 -11.02 -0.67 -6.75
N TRP A 47 -10.82 0.24 -7.72
CA TRP A 47 -11.89 1.15 -8.14
C TRP A 47 -13.12 0.38 -8.63
N SER A 48 -14.28 0.89 -8.24
CA SER A 48 -15.59 0.35 -8.58
C SER A 48 -16.52 1.46 -9.09
N GLY A 49 -17.72 1.09 -9.54
CA GLY A 49 -18.68 2.05 -10.09
C GLY A 49 -18.13 2.83 -11.29
N ALA A 50 -18.29 4.16 -11.26
CA ALA A 50 -17.87 5.06 -12.34
C ALA A 50 -16.34 5.05 -12.61
N LEU A 51 -15.53 4.65 -11.61
CA LEU A 51 -14.07 4.59 -11.73
C LEU A 51 -13.56 3.18 -12.08
N LYS A 52 -14.45 2.19 -12.29
CA LYS A 52 -14.03 0.82 -12.60
C LYS A 52 -13.16 0.73 -13.86
N SER A 53 -13.37 1.62 -14.84
CA SER A 53 -12.62 1.63 -16.11
C SER A 53 -11.16 2.08 -15.95
N VAL A 54 -10.81 2.78 -14.87
CA VAL A 54 -9.42 3.19 -14.59
C VAL A 54 -8.66 2.20 -13.70
N ARG A 55 -9.34 1.13 -13.26
CA ARG A 55 -8.73 0.05 -12.48
C ARG A 55 -7.91 -0.86 -13.39
N ASN A 56 -6.66 -1.08 -13.02
CA ASN A 56 -5.81 -2.08 -13.66
C ASN A 56 -6.36 -3.50 -13.43
N THR A 57 -6.13 -4.42 -14.36
CA THR A 57 -6.52 -5.82 -14.20
C THR A 57 -5.81 -6.51 -13.05
N ASP A 58 -4.59 -6.06 -12.74
CA ASP A 58 -3.75 -6.60 -11.65
C ASP A 58 -3.87 -5.78 -10.35
N ALA A 59 -4.84 -4.86 -10.27
CA ALA A 59 -5.12 -4.10 -9.07
C ALA A 59 -5.45 -5.01 -7.87
N TYR A 60 -5.09 -4.56 -6.67
CA TYR A 60 -5.50 -5.26 -5.46
C TYR A 60 -7.01 -5.35 -5.37
N THR A 61 -7.51 -6.41 -4.75
CA THR A 61 -8.91 -6.54 -4.34
C THR A 61 -9.19 -5.73 -3.08
N GLU A 62 -10.47 -5.39 -2.84
CA GLU A 62 -10.88 -4.70 -1.60
C GLU A 62 -10.43 -5.46 -0.34
N LYS A 63 -10.49 -6.80 -0.36
CA LYS A 63 -10.02 -7.66 0.74
C LYS A 63 -8.52 -7.52 0.98
N GLU A 64 -7.72 -7.48 -0.09
CA GLU A 64 -6.28 -7.31 0.04
C GLU A 64 -5.92 -5.92 0.57
N VAL A 65 -6.64 -4.87 0.14
CA VAL A 65 -6.48 -3.53 0.72
C VAL A 65 -6.81 -3.52 2.21
N GLN A 66 -7.87 -4.21 2.64
CA GLN A 66 -8.17 -4.34 4.08
C GLN A 66 -7.03 -5.06 4.83
N THR A 67 -6.49 -6.15 4.27
CA THR A 67 -5.33 -6.84 4.86
C THR A 67 -4.10 -5.94 4.96
N ILE A 68 -3.87 -5.06 3.98
CA ILE A 68 -2.79 -4.07 4.01
C ILE A 68 -3.01 -3.07 5.14
N LEU A 69 -4.22 -2.53 5.29
CA LEU A 69 -4.56 -1.59 6.36
C LEU A 69 -4.44 -2.22 7.75
N GLU A 70 -4.91 -3.47 7.91
CA GLU A 70 -4.79 -4.24 9.16
C GLU A 70 -3.34 -4.50 9.55
N LYS A 71 -2.44 -4.73 8.57
CA LYS A 71 -1.01 -4.94 8.83
C LYS A 71 -0.26 -3.64 9.15
N ALA A 72 -0.73 -2.51 8.61
CA ALA A 72 -0.11 -1.19 8.78
C ALA A 72 -0.55 -0.46 10.07
N ALA A 73 -1.68 -0.86 10.66
CA ALA A 73 -2.21 -0.34 11.92
C ALA A 73 -1.45 -0.89 13.14
#